data_AF-A0A1R1LFJ4-F1
#
_entry.id   AF-A0A1R1LFJ4-F1
#
_cell.length_a   1.000
_cell.length_b   1.000
_cell.length_c   1.000
_cell.angle_alpha   90.00
_cell.angle_beta   90.00
_cell.angle_gamma   90.00
#
_symmetry.space_group_name_H-M   'P 1'
#
loop_
_entity.id
_entity.type
_entity.pdbx_description
1 polymer ?
#
loop_
_entity_poly.entity_id
_entity_poly.type
_entity_poly.pdbx_seq_one_letter_code
_entity_poly.pdbx_strand_id
1 'polypeptide(L)'
;MSIDPRVALQSLVAAFEEHLAAAAARRGDDDPAVESAHLAIADAFEAYEDALYDTYNEVTPLVIYDDDSDDEDDEDDEDDDQDDSDDEDDDDIEDVEDNLDRG
;
A
#
# COMPACT_ATOMS: atom_id res chain seq x y z
N MET A 1 15.54 15.71 4.95
CA MET A 1 14.79 16.88 5.42
C MET A 1 13.55 16.90 4.57
N SER A 2 12.39 16.60 5.15
CA SER A 2 11.15 16.47 4.39
C SER A 2 10.76 17.82 3.77
N ILE A 3 10.28 17.80 2.53
CA ILE A 3 9.78 18.99 1.84
C ILE A 3 8.43 19.39 2.44
N ASP A 4 8.14 20.69 2.51
CA ASP A 4 6.81 21.15 2.92
C ASP A 4 5.75 20.60 1.93
N PRO A 5 4.68 19.92 2.40
CA PRO A 5 3.66 19.33 1.52
C PRO A 5 3.05 20.33 0.54
N ARG A 6 2.94 21.62 0.91
CA ARG A 6 2.44 22.66 0.01
C ARG A 6 3.40 22.93 -1.14
N VAL A 7 4.70 22.83 -0.90
CA VAL A 7 5.72 22.98 -1.95
C VAL A 7 5.72 21.76 -2.86
N ALA A 8 5.66 20.54 -2.30
CA ALA A 8 5.55 19.33 -3.11
C ALA A 8 4.27 19.33 -3.97
N LEU A 9 3.12 19.74 -3.40
CA LEU A 9 1.87 19.87 -4.14
C LEU A 9 1.96 20.88 -5.28
N GLN A 10 2.67 22.00 -5.09
CA GLN A 10 2.89 22.98 -6.15
C GLN A 10 3.73 22.40 -7.29
N SER A 11 4.76 21.62 -6.97
CA SER A 11 5.56 20.90 -7.97
C SER A 11 4.73 19.88 -8.74
N LEU A 12 3.87 19.11 -8.05
CA LEU A 12 2.96 18.15 -8.67
C LEU A 12 1.96 18.85 -9.63
N VAL A 13 1.36 19.97 -9.22
CA VAL A 13 0.49 20.76 -10.09
C VAL A 13 1.26 21.27 -11.32
N ALA A 14 2.48 21.76 -11.15
CA ALA A 14 3.31 22.20 -12.26
C ALA A 14 3.63 21.06 -13.24
N ALA A 15 3.91 19.84 -12.74
CA ALA A 15 4.13 18.67 -13.59
C ALA A 15 2.88 18.32 -14.41
N PHE A 16 1.68 18.40 -13.82
CA PHE A 16 0.43 18.22 -14.56
C PHE A 16 0.22 19.28 -15.65
N GLU A 17 0.54 20.55 -15.36
CA GLU A 17 0.46 21.64 -16.34
C GLU A 17 1.44 21.43 -17.51
N GLU A 18 2.67 20.99 -17.22
CA GLU A 18 3.69 20.67 -18.23
C GLU A 18 3.27 19.47 -19.09
N HIS A 19 2.76 18.40 -18.47
CA HIS A 19 2.23 17.25 -19.20
C HIS A 19 1.06 17.64 -20.11
N LEU A 20 0.14 18.49 -19.64
CA LEU A 20 -0.95 19.01 -20.47
C LEU A 20 -0.41 19.81 -21.66
N ALA A 21 0.59 20.66 -21.44
CA ALA A 21 1.22 21.44 -22.50
C ALA A 21 1.93 20.54 -23.53
N ALA A 22 2.65 19.51 -23.07
CA ALA A 22 3.29 18.52 -23.93
C ALA A 22 2.26 17.74 -24.75
N ALA A 23 1.18 17.26 -24.12
CA ALA A 23 0.10 16.55 -24.80
C ALA A 23 -0.60 17.42 -25.85
N ALA A 24 -0.80 18.70 -25.57
CA ALA A 24 -1.39 19.66 -26.51
C ALA A 24 -0.47 19.97 -27.70
N ALA A 25 0.86 19.91 -27.51
CA ALA A 25 1.87 20.19 -28.52
C ALA A 25 2.36 18.94 -29.27
N ARG A 26 1.86 17.75 -28.92
CA ARG A 26 2.41 16.46 -29.38
C ARG A 26 2.43 16.34 -30.90
N ARG A 27 3.52 15.82 -31.45
CA ARG A 27 3.70 15.59 -32.89
C ARG A 27 3.86 14.09 -33.18
N GLY A 28 2.73 13.40 -33.20
CA GLY A 28 2.67 11.95 -33.38
C GLY A 28 2.09 11.27 -32.16
N ASP A 29 1.99 9.95 -32.23
CA ASP A 29 1.45 9.14 -31.14
C ASP A 29 2.52 8.88 -30.05
N ASP A 30 3.80 8.79 -30.44
CA ASP A 30 4.96 8.59 -29.54
C ASP A 30 5.80 9.87 -29.42
N ASP A 31 5.26 10.90 -28.78
CA ASP A 31 6.03 12.12 -28.52
C ASP A 31 6.84 11.97 -27.20
N PRO A 32 8.19 11.98 -27.25
CA PRO A 32 9.02 11.78 -26.06
C PRO A 32 8.85 12.90 -25.02
N ALA A 33 8.36 14.08 -25.42
CA ALA A 33 8.05 15.14 -24.46
C ALA A 33 6.85 14.77 -23.58
N VAL A 34 5.87 14.03 -24.11
CA VAL A 34 4.71 13.57 -23.35
C VAL A 34 5.12 12.48 -22.38
N GLU A 35 5.91 11.51 -22.84
CA GLU A 35 6.45 10.43 -22.00
C GLU A 35 7.30 10.98 -20.86
N SER A 36 8.22 11.90 -21.15
CA SER A 36 9.05 12.55 -20.12
C SER A 36 8.20 13.32 -19.10
N ALA A 37 7.14 13.99 -19.54
CA ALA A 37 6.26 14.72 -18.64
C ALA A 37 5.37 13.78 -17.81
N HIS A 38 5.04 12.59 -18.34
CA HIS A 38 4.33 11.55 -17.60
C HIS A 38 5.18 11.02 -16.44
N LEU A 39 6.46 10.70 -16.69
CA LEU A 39 7.41 10.30 -15.63
C LEU A 39 7.60 11.41 -14.58
N ALA A 40 7.68 12.67 -15.02
CA ALA A 40 7.80 13.80 -14.10
C ALA A 40 6.59 13.95 -13.15
N ILE A 41 5.39 13.55 -13.58
CA ILE A 41 4.21 13.50 -12.70
C ILE A 41 4.40 12.44 -11.62
N ALA A 42 4.85 11.24 -11.98
CA ALA A 42 5.07 10.15 -11.03
C ALA A 42 6.06 10.58 -9.93
N ASP A 43 7.25 11.07 -10.33
CA ASP A 43 8.27 11.57 -9.40
C ASP A 43 7.74 12.67 -8.47
N ALA A 44 6.98 13.63 -9.03
CA ALA A 44 6.42 14.73 -8.26
C ALA A 44 5.31 14.28 -7.30
N PHE A 45 4.57 13.23 -7.68
CA PHE A 45 3.52 12.65 -6.85
C PHE A 45 4.11 11.87 -5.68
N GLU A 46 5.13 11.04 -5.90
CA GLU A 46 5.85 10.34 -4.81
C GLU A 46 6.39 11.34 -3.78
N ALA A 47 7.05 12.41 -4.25
CA ALA A 47 7.57 13.45 -3.36
C ALA A 47 6.47 14.17 -2.56
N TYR A 48 5.25 14.27 -3.11
CA TYR A 48 4.09 14.82 -2.41
C TYR A 48 3.52 13.84 -1.38
N GLU A 49 3.38 12.56 -1.73
CA GLU A 49 2.94 11.50 -0.81
C GLU A 49 3.88 11.40 0.39
N ASP A 50 5.19 11.36 0.16
CA ASP A 50 6.20 11.31 1.21
C ASP A 50 6.10 12.51 2.16
N ALA A 51 5.98 13.72 1.59
CA ALA A 51 5.83 14.94 2.38
C ALA A 51 4.53 14.94 3.21
N LEU A 52 3.44 14.48 2.60
CA LEU A 52 2.12 14.39 3.23
C LEU A 52 2.15 13.40 4.40
N TYR A 53 2.76 12.24 4.19
CA TYR A 53 2.92 11.21 5.21
C TYR A 53 3.81 11.69 6.35
N ASP A 54 4.96 12.28 6.05
CA ASP A 54 5.87 12.82 7.06
C ASP A 54 5.23 13.90 7.94
N THR A 55 4.35 14.72 7.36
CA THR A 55 3.77 15.89 8.05
C THR A 55 2.46 15.56 8.77
N TYR A 56 1.60 14.76 8.15
CA TYR A 56 0.24 14.51 8.62
C TYR A 56 -0.06 13.04 8.87
N ASN A 57 0.85 12.13 8.52
CA ASN A 57 0.67 10.68 8.59
C ASN A 57 -0.55 10.21 7.77
N GLU A 58 -0.74 10.84 6.61
CA GLU A 58 -1.83 10.60 5.67
C GLU A 58 -1.25 10.26 4.28
N VAL A 59 -2.03 9.52 3.48
CA VAL A 59 -1.72 9.12 2.10
C VAL A 59 -2.92 9.37 1.20
N THR A 60 -2.72 9.59 -0.09
CA THR A 60 -3.84 9.75 -1.03
C THR A 60 -4.34 8.41 -1.58
N PRO A 61 -5.58 8.32 -2.09
CA PRO A 61 -6.08 7.10 -2.72
C PRO A 61 -5.56 6.90 -4.15
N LEU A 62 -4.54 7.65 -4.59
CA LEU A 62 -3.98 7.57 -5.93
C LEU A 62 -2.80 6.58 -5.94
N VAL A 63 -2.61 5.92 -7.09
CA VAL A 63 -1.52 4.95 -7.31
C VAL A 63 -0.85 5.27 -8.65
N ILE A 64 0.47 5.14 -8.69
CA ILE A 64 1.25 5.20 -9.92
C ILE A 64 1.19 3.82 -10.56
N TYR A 65 0.76 3.76 -11.82
CA TYR A 65 0.90 2.56 -12.64
C TYR A 65 2.24 2.63 -13.34
N ASP A 66 3.13 1.68 -13.05
CA ASP A 66 4.34 1.50 -13.83
C ASP A 66 4.03 0.53 -14.98
N ASP A 67 4.23 0.96 -16.22
CA ASP A 67 3.94 0.14 -17.43
C ASP A 67 4.91 -1.06 -17.54
N ASP A 68 5.96 -1.09 -16.72
CA ASP A 68 6.91 -2.19 -16.58
C ASP A 68 6.46 -3.29 -15.59
N SER A 69 5.29 -3.18 -14.94
CA SER A 69 4.73 -4.25 -14.09
C SER A 69 3.87 -5.25 -14.87
N ASP A 70 4.35 -5.69 -16.03
CA ASP A 70 3.90 -6.95 -16.64
C ASP A 70 4.64 -8.11 -15.91
N ASP A 71 3.88 -9.02 -15.29
CA ASP A 71 4.28 -10.25 -14.58
C ASP A 71 4.72 -10.12 -13.11
N GLU A 72 3.77 -10.20 -12.18
CA GLU A 72 3.79 -11.09 -10.99
C GLU A 72 2.42 -11.06 -10.27
N ASP A 73 1.34 -11.33 -11.02
CA ASP A 73 0.16 -12.01 -10.46
C ASP A 73 0.50 -13.50 -10.44
N ASP A 74 1.11 -14.00 -9.36
CA ASP A 74 1.18 -15.45 -9.08
C ASP A 74 0.67 -15.71 -7.64
N GLU A 75 -0.63 -15.93 -7.60
CA GLU A 75 -1.33 -16.98 -6.83
C GLU A 75 -1.19 -16.98 -5.30
N ASP A 76 -2.28 -16.51 -4.70
CA ASP A 76 -2.79 -16.80 -3.36
C ASP A 76 -2.86 -18.32 -3.11
N ASP A 77 -1.75 -18.95 -2.69
CA ASP A 77 -1.76 -20.28 -2.07
C ASP A 77 -2.18 -20.14 -0.60
N GLU A 78 -3.50 -20.01 -0.38
CA GLU A 78 -4.14 -20.32 0.90
C GLU A 78 -3.94 -21.82 1.21
N ASP A 79 -2.78 -22.20 1.76
CA ASP A 79 -2.62 -23.53 2.35
C ASP A 79 -3.23 -23.54 3.76
N ASP A 80 -4.54 -23.77 3.79
CA ASP A 80 -5.36 -24.08 4.97
C ASP A 80 -4.99 -25.46 5.52
N ASP A 81 -3.79 -25.61 6.09
CA ASP A 81 -3.40 -26.81 6.83
C ASP A 81 -3.87 -26.71 8.28
N GLN A 82 -5.11 -27.16 8.42
CA GLN A 82 -5.88 -27.52 9.61
C GLN A 82 -5.04 -28.09 10.78
N ASP A 83 -5.02 -27.35 11.89
CA ASP A 83 -5.14 -27.79 13.30
C ASP A 83 -4.91 -29.30 13.59
N ASP A 84 -3.65 -29.70 13.77
CA ASP A 84 -3.30 -30.89 14.56
C ASP A 84 -3.38 -30.53 16.06
N SER A 85 -4.57 -30.69 16.63
CA SER A 85 -4.81 -30.68 18.07
C SER A 85 -4.13 -31.90 18.72
N ASP A 86 -2.87 -31.73 19.15
CA ASP A 86 -2.13 -32.70 19.96
C ASP A 86 -2.04 -32.16 21.40
N ASP A 87 -2.81 -32.78 22.31
CA ASP A 87 -2.45 -33.07 23.72
C ASP A 87 -3.71 -33.51 24.49
N GLU A 88 -4.17 -34.74 24.23
CA GLU A 88 -4.94 -35.51 25.22
C GLU A 88 -3.93 -36.28 26.08
N ASP A 89 -3.47 -35.69 27.18
CA ASP A 89 -2.86 -36.40 28.33
C ASP A 89 -2.93 -35.42 29.52
N ASP A 90 -3.84 -35.61 30.46
CA ASP A 90 -3.71 -36.49 31.64
C ASP A 90 -3.60 -35.59 32.87
N ASP A 91 -4.69 -35.50 33.63
CA ASP A 91 -4.63 -35.12 35.04
C ASP A 91 -5.80 -35.80 35.75
N ASP A 92 -5.54 -37.06 36.14
CA ASP A 92 -6.14 -37.76 37.26
C ASP A 92 -6.37 -36.82 38.45
N ILE A 93 -7.57 -36.24 38.57
CA ILE A 93 -8.01 -35.60 39.82
C ILE A 93 -8.66 -36.67 40.70
N GLU A 94 -7.86 -37.07 41.69
CA GLU A 94 -8.18 -37.94 42.82
C GLU A 94 -9.47 -37.50 43.56
N ASP A 95 -10.34 -38.49 43.73
CA ASP A 95 -11.15 -38.79 44.91
C ASP A 95 -11.31 -37.70 45.99
N VAL A 96 -12.49 -37.06 46.03
CA VAL A 96 -13.06 -36.58 47.30
C VAL A 96 -14.56 -36.92 47.35
N GLU A 97 -14.85 -38.13 47.81
CA GLU A 97 -16.05 -38.37 48.60
C GLU A 97 -16.03 -37.43 49.82
N ASP A 98 -16.89 -36.41 49.85
CA ASP A 98 -17.42 -35.95 51.14
C ASP A 98 -18.88 -35.54 51.02
N ASN A 99 -19.73 -36.46 51.47
CA ASN A 99 -21.09 -36.19 51.89
C ASN A 99 -21.06 -35.07 52.92
N LEU A 100 -21.88 -34.03 52.79
CA LEU A 100 -22.51 -33.35 53.93
C LEU A 100 -23.62 -32.40 53.42
N ASP A 101 -24.75 -33.01 53.04
CA ASP A 101 -26.05 -32.36 53.07
C ASP A 101 -26.37 -31.95 54.52
N ARG A 102 -26.29 -30.65 54.81
CA ARG A 102 -26.92 -30.04 55.99
C ARG A 102 -28.05 -29.15 55.51
N GLY A 103 -29.24 -29.75 55.40
CA GLY A 103 -30.51 -29.04 55.54
C GLY A 103 -30.78 -28.59 56.98
#